data_AF-A0A8W8MVL8-F1
#
_entry.id   AF-A0A8W8MVL8-F1
#
_cell.length_a   1.000
_cell.length_b   1.000
_cell.length_c   1.000
_cell.angle_alpha   90.00
_cell.angle_beta   90.00
_cell.angle_gamma   90.00
#
_symmetry.space_group_name_H-M   'P 1'
#
loop_
_entity.id
_entity.type
_entity.pdbx_description
1 polymer ?
#
loop_
_entity_poly.entity_id
_entity_poly.type
_entity_poly.pdbx_seq_one_letter_code
_entity_poly.pdbx_strand_id
1 'polypeptide(L)'
;QVIYTMPGGNLIYTHLKDKVKIRHRKRWSQVMYMYYLLGYRIVKECQTLVLNALETQDETKLAVWGDGLNKATGITGKSEIFQMLDEEVLFRAENTFLLALDGDVDFTPGAVRLLLDRMKKNPRVGASCGRIHPIGSGPMVWYQKFEYAVAHWLQKSTEHVLGCVLCSPGCFSLFRGSALMDDNVMRKYTILPTEASHHLMYDQGEDRWLCTLLLQQGYRVDYAAASDAFTYAPEGFNEYFNQRRRWTPSTIANILDLLQDGRNTVASNNNISWLYIVYQAALMVSTIIGPATVLMMIAGALLTVFSIDLVTSYIVSLIPAILFFIICFVFDSKIQLIVAQILSGVYVFIMMVVFVGAIITAVTLTPYHPSVIFLSGLVFIFLIAAAFHPREFHNLIFGILYFLWVPSGFLVLMIYSLCNLHVVSWGTREVPKKKTKAELAQEEAEKKAKEEQKKKDSFWNKFFPFFNLVQDLKQTITEKVTSDKGKEHDKLTEVLIKMNENLEKITKKKNDGVELEDVVVEENKPKKKEKKSVRFSDKNEEKELEEFDEETYMEQ
;
A
#
# COMPACT_ATOMS: atom_id res chain seq x y z
N GLN A 1 28.65 -10.19 -0.68
CA GLN A 1 27.63 -11.22 -0.93
C GLN A 1 28.06 -12.47 -0.17
N VAL A 2 27.15 -13.15 0.51
CA VAL A 2 27.43 -14.43 1.16
C VAL A 2 26.69 -15.51 0.41
N ILE A 3 27.39 -16.58 0.02
CA ILE A 3 26.82 -17.71 -0.71
C ILE A 3 26.83 -18.90 0.22
N TYR A 4 25.67 -19.54 0.38
CA TYR A 4 25.52 -20.74 1.19
C TYR A 4 24.94 -21.87 0.34
N THR A 5 25.58 -23.03 0.37
CA THR A 5 25.05 -24.23 -0.29
C THR A 5 24.14 -24.98 0.67
N MET A 6 22.83 -24.95 0.41
CA MET A 6 21.82 -25.68 1.16
C MET A 6 21.90 -27.19 0.89
N PRO A 7 21.33 -28.01 1.78
CA PRO A 7 21.12 -29.43 1.50
C PRO A 7 20.45 -29.63 0.14
N GLY A 8 20.98 -30.56 -0.67
CA GLY A 8 20.52 -30.79 -2.04
C GLY A 8 21.16 -29.88 -3.10
N GLY A 9 22.19 -29.09 -2.76
CA GLY A 9 22.99 -28.31 -3.71
C GLY A 9 22.40 -26.95 -4.10
N ASN A 10 21.25 -26.57 -3.54
CA ASN A 10 20.64 -25.27 -3.80
C ASN A 10 21.50 -24.15 -3.22
N LEU A 11 21.74 -23.10 -3.99
CA LEU A 11 22.51 -21.95 -3.53
C LEU A 11 21.59 -20.87 -2.95
N ILE A 12 21.88 -20.43 -1.74
CA ILE A 12 21.31 -19.22 -1.15
C ILE A 12 22.33 -18.10 -1.29
N TYR A 13 21.90 -17.03 -1.96
CA TYR A 13 22.67 -15.80 -2.08
C TYR A 13 22.10 -14.77 -1.10
N THR A 14 22.89 -14.41 -0.10
CA THR A 14 22.54 -13.36 0.86
C THR A 14 23.24 -12.06 0.48
N HIS A 15 22.43 -11.03 0.25
CA HIS A 15 22.90 -9.68 -0.03
C HIS A 15 22.56 -8.78 1.16
N LEU A 16 23.58 -8.18 1.77
CA LEU A 16 23.39 -7.14 2.78
C LEU A 16 23.26 -5.80 2.07
N LYS A 17 22.11 -5.14 2.25
CA LYS A 17 21.82 -3.83 1.66
C LYS A 17 22.43 -2.73 2.52
N ASP A 18 23.35 -1.97 1.92
CA ASP A 18 23.77 -0.69 2.47
C ASP A 18 22.66 0.35 2.23
N LYS A 19 22.12 0.87 3.34
CA LYS A 19 21.04 1.85 3.32
C LYS A 19 21.48 3.23 2.79
N VAL A 20 22.77 3.53 2.79
CA VAL A 20 23.32 4.79 2.28
C VAL A 20 23.46 4.72 0.76
N LYS A 21 23.79 3.55 0.21
CA LYS A 21 24.01 3.35 -1.23
C LYS A 21 22.74 3.01 -2.01
N ILE A 22 21.70 2.51 -1.33
CA ILE A 22 20.48 2.04 -1.99
C ILE A 22 19.27 2.79 -1.46
N ARG A 23 18.46 3.32 -2.39
CA ARG A 23 17.21 4.03 -2.10
C ARG A 23 16.33 3.24 -1.12
N HIS A 24 15.74 3.97 -0.19
CA HIS A 24 14.82 3.42 0.82
C HIS A 24 13.46 3.08 0.21
N ARG A 25 12.73 2.13 0.80
CA ARG A 25 11.41 1.55 0.41
C ARG A 25 11.51 0.21 -0.35
N LYS A 26 10.41 -0.54 -0.31
CA LYS A 26 10.29 -1.90 -0.86
C LYS A 26 10.57 -1.94 -2.38
N ARG A 27 9.95 -1.05 -3.15
CA ARG A 27 10.14 -0.93 -4.62
C ARG A 27 11.61 -0.89 -5.02
N TRP A 28 12.43 -0.08 -4.36
CA TRP A 28 13.84 0.07 -4.73
C TRP A 28 14.68 -1.17 -4.39
N SER A 29 14.28 -1.95 -3.39
CA SER A 29 14.88 -3.27 -3.15
C SER A 29 14.51 -4.24 -4.28
N GLN A 30 13.24 -4.25 -4.73
CA GLN A 30 12.81 -5.06 -5.88
C GLN A 30 13.57 -4.68 -7.15
N VAL A 31 13.65 -3.38 -7.47
CA VAL A 31 14.42 -2.86 -8.60
C VAL A 31 15.87 -3.34 -8.55
N MET A 32 16.56 -3.19 -7.42
CA MET A 32 17.94 -3.63 -7.27
C MET A 32 18.11 -5.13 -7.59
N TYR A 33 17.24 -5.99 -7.06
CA TYR A 33 17.31 -7.43 -7.31
C TYR A 33 16.93 -7.78 -8.76
N MET A 34 15.97 -7.09 -9.37
CA MET A 34 15.63 -7.28 -10.78
C MET A 34 16.81 -6.91 -11.68
N TYR A 35 17.52 -5.79 -11.43
CA TYR A 35 18.73 -5.45 -12.17
C TYR A 35 19.86 -6.46 -11.94
N TYR A 36 20.04 -6.94 -10.71
CA TYR A 36 21.03 -7.96 -10.42
C TYR A 36 20.75 -9.28 -11.14
N LEU A 37 19.52 -9.79 -11.04
CA LEU A 37 19.15 -11.08 -11.61
C LEU A 37 19.01 -11.04 -13.13
N LEU A 38 18.35 -10.02 -13.67
CA LEU A 38 18.04 -9.94 -15.09
C LEU A 38 19.15 -9.23 -15.86
N GLY A 39 19.60 -8.06 -15.40
CA GLY A 39 20.64 -7.30 -16.08
C GLY A 39 22.04 -7.90 -15.91
N TYR A 40 22.45 -8.20 -14.67
CA TYR A 40 23.81 -8.69 -14.43
C TYR A 40 23.94 -10.21 -14.64
N ARG A 41 23.11 -11.04 -13.98
CA ARG A 41 23.23 -12.51 -14.05
C ARG A 41 22.75 -13.12 -15.36
N ILE A 42 21.81 -12.49 -16.07
CA ILE A 42 21.36 -13.02 -17.38
C ILE A 42 22.06 -12.27 -18.49
N VAL A 43 21.78 -10.98 -18.69
CA VAL A 43 22.27 -10.26 -19.88
C VAL A 43 23.81 -10.25 -19.94
N LYS A 44 24.49 -9.75 -18.90
CA LYS A 44 25.96 -9.64 -18.92
C LYS A 44 26.67 -10.99 -19.04
N GLU A 45 26.24 -12.00 -18.28
CA GLU A 45 26.84 -13.35 -18.35
C GLU A 45 26.70 -13.96 -19.75
N CYS A 46 25.53 -13.84 -20.38
CA CYS A 46 25.34 -14.35 -21.75
C CYS A 46 26.20 -13.61 -22.76
N GLN A 47 26.24 -12.29 -22.70
CA GLN A 47 27.08 -11.48 -23.59
C GLN A 47 28.55 -11.86 -23.47
N THR A 48 29.05 -12.06 -22.24
CA THR A 48 30.43 -12.51 -22.02
C THR A 48 30.68 -13.91 -22.59
N LEU A 49 29.72 -14.84 -22.45
CA LEU A 49 29.83 -16.18 -23.04
C LEU A 49 29.87 -16.14 -24.57
N VAL A 50 29.02 -15.32 -25.19
CA VAL A 50 28.97 -15.14 -26.65
C VAL A 50 30.27 -14.53 -27.15
N LEU A 51 30.75 -13.45 -26.53
CA LEU A 51 32.02 -12.82 -26.88
C LEU A 51 33.19 -13.80 -26.77
N ASN A 52 33.27 -14.55 -25.66
CA ASN A 52 34.31 -15.57 -25.46
C ASN A 52 34.23 -16.70 -26.50
N ALA A 53 33.03 -17.13 -26.89
CA ALA A 53 32.86 -18.18 -27.90
C ALA A 53 33.29 -17.70 -29.30
N LEU A 54 32.97 -16.45 -29.65
CA LEU A 54 33.41 -15.81 -30.90
C LEU A 54 34.93 -15.64 -30.95
N GLU A 55 35.54 -15.20 -29.85
CA GLU A 55 37.00 -15.08 -29.74
C GLU A 55 37.71 -16.43 -29.83
N THR A 56 37.13 -17.50 -29.26
CA THR A 56 37.74 -18.83 -29.23
C THR A 56 37.36 -19.72 -30.42
N GLN A 57 36.48 -19.26 -31.31
CA GLN A 57 35.88 -20.03 -32.42
C GLN A 57 35.29 -21.39 -31.98
N ASP A 58 34.89 -21.49 -30.72
CA ASP A 58 34.39 -22.71 -30.11
C ASP A 58 32.88 -22.61 -29.89
N GLU A 59 32.14 -22.82 -30.98
CA GLU A 59 30.67 -22.79 -30.98
C GLU A 59 30.06 -23.89 -30.09
N THR A 60 30.82 -24.91 -29.68
CA THR A 60 30.32 -25.97 -28.80
C THR A 60 29.92 -25.44 -27.41
N LYS A 61 30.48 -24.31 -26.99
CA LYS A 61 30.08 -23.60 -25.76
C LYS A 61 28.70 -22.93 -25.86
N LEU A 62 28.21 -22.70 -27.08
CA LEU A 62 26.89 -22.15 -27.38
C LEU A 62 25.88 -23.28 -27.74
N ALA A 63 26.38 -24.42 -28.22
CA ALA A 63 25.60 -25.47 -28.89
C ALA A 63 24.65 -26.29 -27.98
N VAL A 64 24.67 -26.12 -26.66
CA VAL A 64 23.79 -26.90 -25.74
C VAL A 64 22.36 -26.34 -25.66
N TRP A 65 22.11 -25.15 -26.24
CA TRP A 65 20.88 -24.39 -25.98
C TRP A 65 19.95 -24.25 -27.19
N GLY A 66 20.42 -24.67 -28.37
CA GLY A 66 19.69 -24.62 -29.63
C GLY A 66 18.97 -25.93 -29.94
N ASP A 67 17.72 -26.06 -29.49
CA ASP A 67 16.69 -26.92 -30.11
C ASP A 67 15.27 -26.61 -29.58
N GLY A 68 15.15 -25.75 -28.55
CA GLY A 68 13.87 -25.42 -27.91
C GLY A 68 13.17 -24.14 -28.40
N LEU A 69 13.84 -23.27 -29.16
CA LEU A 69 13.23 -22.05 -29.68
C LEU A 69 12.40 -22.38 -30.92
N ASN A 70 11.15 -22.73 -30.66
CA ASN A 70 10.12 -22.86 -31.68
C ASN A 70 10.06 -21.54 -32.47
N LYS A 71 10.58 -21.52 -33.71
CA LYS A 71 10.37 -20.44 -34.69
C LYS A 71 8.87 -20.18 -34.96
N ALA A 72 7.99 -21.02 -34.41
CA ALA A 72 6.54 -20.92 -34.39
C ALA A 72 5.97 -20.22 -33.13
N THR A 73 6.74 -19.50 -32.31
CA THR A 73 6.12 -18.58 -31.35
C THR A 73 5.63 -17.37 -32.13
N GLY A 74 4.33 -17.33 -32.46
CA GLY A 74 3.63 -16.16 -33.00
C GLY A 74 3.64 -14.98 -32.02
N ILE A 75 4.81 -14.39 -31.81
CA ILE A 75 5.05 -13.24 -30.94
C ILE A 75 4.95 -12.00 -31.81
N THR A 76 3.72 -11.64 -32.16
CA THR A 76 3.41 -10.27 -32.56
C THR A 76 3.45 -9.40 -31.29
N GLY A 77 4.43 -8.49 -31.20
CA GLY A 77 4.41 -7.39 -30.24
C GLY A 77 5.42 -7.39 -29.09
N LYS A 78 6.61 -8.01 -29.22
CA LYS A 78 7.71 -7.74 -28.27
C LYS A 78 8.34 -6.36 -28.57
N SER A 79 8.70 -5.62 -27.51
CA SER A 79 9.27 -4.28 -27.59
C SER A 79 10.66 -4.25 -28.26
N GLU A 80 11.12 -3.08 -28.68
CA GLU A 80 12.36 -2.89 -29.46
C GLU A 80 13.60 -3.47 -28.75
N ILE A 81 13.66 -3.44 -27.42
CA ILE A 81 14.79 -3.99 -26.66
C ILE A 81 15.05 -5.46 -26.97
N PHE A 82 14.01 -6.26 -27.19
CA PHE A 82 14.19 -7.68 -27.48
C PHE A 82 14.74 -7.92 -28.88
N GLN A 83 14.63 -6.96 -29.79
CA GLN A 83 15.25 -7.05 -31.12
C GLN A 83 16.76 -6.81 -31.05
N MET A 84 17.25 -6.19 -29.98
CA MET A 84 18.66 -5.89 -29.75
C MET A 84 19.36 -6.92 -28.84
N LEU A 85 18.62 -7.87 -28.26
CA LEU A 85 19.15 -8.88 -27.36
C LEU A 85 19.45 -10.18 -28.11
N ASP A 86 20.57 -10.81 -27.75
CA ASP A 86 20.93 -12.14 -28.26
C ASP A 86 19.83 -13.17 -27.96
N GLU A 87 19.63 -14.13 -28.87
CA GLU A 87 18.62 -15.20 -28.71
C GLU A 87 18.79 -15.97 -27.39
N GLU A 88 20.02 -16.13 -26.94
CA GLU A 88 20.33 -16.80 -25.67
C GLU A 88 19.85 -16.01 -24.45
N VAL A 89 20.04 -14.69 -24.46
CA VAL A 89 19.53 -13.80 -23.41
C VAL A 89 18.00 -13.90 -23.35
N LEU A 90 17.34 -13.90 -24.52
CA LEU A 90 15.90 -14.04 -24.62
C LEU A 90 15.43 -15.39 -24.06
N PHE A 91 16.10 -16.48 -24.42
CA PHE A 91 15.77 -17.82 -23.96
C PHE A 91 15.89 -17.95 -22.45
N ARG A 92 17.00 -17.49 -21.86
CA ARG A 92 17.20 -17.50 -20.40
C ARG A 92 16.22 -16.60 -19.68
N ALA A 93 15.94 -15.40 -20.20
CA ALA A 93 14.96 -14.49 -19.61
C ALA A 93 13.54 -15.08 -19.64
N GLU A 94 13.15 -15.74 -20.74
CA GLU A 94 11.83 -16.37 -20.89
C GLU A 94 11.62 -17.55 -19.93
N ASN A 95 12.70 -18.27 -19.62
CA ASN A 95 12.72 -19.43 -18.73
C ASN A 95 13.17 -19.10 -17.29
N THR A 96 13.38 -17.82 -16.98
CA THR A 96 13.66 -17.37 -15.61
C THR A 96 12.39 -16.87 -14.95
N PHE A 97 12.14 -17.34 -13.73
CA PHE A 97 10.98 -16.95 -12.94
C PHE A 97 11.41 -16.39 -11.58
N LEU A 98 10.92 -15.21 -11.24
CA LEU A 98 11.25 -14.49 -10.00
C LEU A 98 10.08 -14.63 -9.02
N LEU A 99 10.31 -15.33 -7.92
CA LEU A 99 9.32 -15.49 -6.85
C LEU A 99 9.46 -14.34 -5.84
N ALA A 100 8.44 -13.51 -5.72
CA ALA A 100 8.30 -12.49 -4.68
C ALA A 100 7.59 -13.09 -3.46
N LEU A 101 8.21 -12.94 -2.28
CA LEU A 101 7.74 -13.45 -1.01
C LEU A 101 7.89 -12.39 0.08
N ASP A 102 6.87 -12.28 0.94
CA ASP A 102 7.01 -11.56 2.21
C ASP A 102 7.62 -12.50 3.27
N GLY A 103 8.29 -11.92 4.27
CA GLY A 103 9.08 -12.69 5.25
C GLY A 103 8.27 -13.50 6.26
N ASP A 104 6.95 -13.35 6.27
CA ASP A 104 5.98 -13.97 7.17
C ASP A 104 4.94 -14.83 6.44
N VAL A 105 5.34 -15.37 5.27
CA VAL A 105 4.48 -16.17 4.40
C VAL A 105 4.86 -17.64 4.47
N ASP A 106 3.89 -18.48 4.81
CA ASP A 106 4.00 -19.93 4.77
C ASP A 106 3.36 -20.46 3.48
N PHE A 107 4.07 -21.32 2.75
CA PHE A 107 3.58 -21.95 1.54
C PHE A 107 4.18 -23.35 1.35
N THR A 108 3.56 -24.16 0.49
CA THR A 108 4.06 -25.51 0.17
C THR A 108 4.83 -25.51 -1.15
N PRO A 109 5.79 -26.43 -1.36
CA PRO A 109 6.46 -26.57 -2.67
C PRO A 109 5.48 -26.79 -3.83
N GLY A 110 4.35 -27.47 -3.56
CA GLY A 110 3.28 -27.68 -4.53
C GLY A 110 2.63 -26.37 -4.99
N ALA A 111 2.48 -25.38 -4.11
CA ALA A 111 1.94 -24.07 -4.46
C ALA A 111 2.82 -23.35 -5.51
N VAL A 112 4.15 -23.32 -5.29
CA VAL A 112 5.08 -22.72 -6.25
C VAL A 112 5.04 -23.45 -7.59
N ARG A 113 4.97 -24.79 -7.57
CA ARG A 113 4.84 -25.59 -8.79
C ARG A 113 3.58 -25.25 -9.58
N LEU A 114 2.45 -25.01 -8.92
CA LEU A 114 1.20 -24.62 -9.58
C LEU A 114 1.32 -23.25 -10.27
N LEU A 115 1.98 -22.27 -9.63
CA LEU A 115 2.26 -20.98 -10.28
C LEU A 115 3.15 -21.17 -11.51
N LEU A 116 4.23 -21.94 -11.37
CA LEU A 116 5.15 -22.22 -12.47
C LEU A 116 4.45 -22.94 -13.64
N ASP A 117 3.59 -23.91 -13.35
CA ASP A 117 2.83 -24.66 -14.37
C ASP A 117 1.86 -23.73 -15.14
N ARG A 118 1.27 -22.73 -14.49
CA ARG A 118 0.47 -21.69 -15.19
C ARG A 118 1.34 -20.91 -16.17
N MET A 119 2.50 -20.45 -15.71
CA MET A 119 3.41 -19.66 -16.54
C MET A 119 3.99 -20.47 -17.70
N LYS A 120 4.37 -21.73 -17.48
CA LYS A 120 4.86 -22.61 -18.54
C LYS A 120 3.81 -22.90 -19.62
N LYS A 121 2.53 -22.99 -19.23
CA LYS A 121 1.44 -23.28 -20.17
C LYS A 121 1.15 -22.13 -21.14
N ASN A 122 1.37 -20.88 -20.72
CA ASN A 122 1.08 -19.71 -21.54
C ASN A 122 2.25 -18.70 -21.49
N PRO A 123 3.04 -18.56 -22.57
CA PRO A 123 4.17 -17.63 -22.64
C PRO A 123 3.77 -16.16 -22.42
N ARG A 124 2.52 -15.78 -22.71
CA ARG A 124 2.02 -14.40 -22.46
C ARG A 124 1.74 -14.11 -20.98
N VAL A 125 1.79 -15.10 -20.10
CA VAL A 125 1.66 -14.87 -18.65
C VAL A 125 2.95 -14.27 -18.14
N GLY A 126 2.89 -12.96 -17.82
CA GLY A 126 4.01 -12.20 -17.26
C GLY A 126 4.10 -12.33 -15.74
N ALA A 127 2.98 -12.59 -15.08
CA ALA A 127 2.94 -12.88 -13.65
C ALA A 127 1.84 -13.88 -13.29
N SER A 128 2.06 -14.66 -12.23
CA SER A 128 1.03 -15.53 -11.64
C SER A 128 1.03 -15.40 -10.12
N CYS A 129 -0.15 -15.28 -9.51
CA CYS A 129 -0.31 -15.22 -8.07
C CYS A 129 -1.18 -16.33 -7.52
N GLY A 130 -0.89 -16.72 -6.28
CA GLY A 130 -1.65 -17.72 -5.54
C GLY A 130 -2.82 -17.14 -4.75
N ARG A 131 -3.57 -18.02 -4.10
CA ARG A 131 -4.59 -17.68 -3.13
C ARG A 131 -3.94 -17.42 -1.77
N ILE A 132 -4.28 -16.28 -1.17
CA ILE A 132 -3.72 -15.84 0.12
C ILE A 132 -4.74 -16.07 1.22
N HIS A 133 -4.32 -16.77 2.27
CA HIS A 133 -5.11 -17.07 3.45
C HIS A 133 -4.61 -16.27 4.65
N PRO A 134 -5.42 -15.37 5.22
CA PRO A 134 -5.02 -14.64 6.42
C PRO A 134 -5.06 -15.56 7.65
N ILE A 135 -3.95 -15.60 8.37
CA ILE A 135 -3.78 -16.30 9.65
C ILE A 135 -3.52 -15.29 10.78
N GLY A 136 -3.72 -15.74 12.02
CA GLY A 136 -3.66 -14.89 13.22
C GLY A 136 -4.88 -15.07 14.12
N SER A 137 -4.99 -14.19 15.11
CA SER A 137 -5.98 -14.27 16.19
C SER A 137 -6.81 -12.99 16.34
N GLY A 138 -8.03 -13.15 16.87
CA GLY A 138 -8.91 -12.04 17.21
C GLY A 138 -9.89 -11.60 16.10
N PRO A 139 -10.82 -10.68 16.43
CA PRO A 139 -11.93 -10.29 15.56
C PRO A 139 -11.46 -9.58 14.28
N MET A 140 -10.35 -8.84 14.32
CA MET A 140 -9.82 -8.19 13.12
C MET A 140 -9.35 -9.21 12.08
N VAL A 141 -8.77 -10.34 12.52
CA VAL A 141 -8.39 -11.44 11.62
C VAL A 141 -9.62 -12.17 11.10
N TRP A 142 -10.65 -12.37 11.93
CA TRP A 142 -11.92 -12.97 11.48
C TRP A 142 -12.59 -12.15 10.37
N TYR A 143 -12.66 -10.83 10.55
CA TYR A 143 -13.12 -9.91 9.51
C TYR A 143 -12.34 -10.11 8.21
N GLN A 144 -11.01 -10.12 8.28
CA GLN A 144 -10.14 -10.29 7.12
C GLN A 144 -10.26 -11.67 6.48
N LYS A 145 -10.48 -12.75 7.25
CA LYS A 145 -10.74 -14.10 6.71
C LYS A 145 -11.95 -14.09 5.79
N PHE A 146 -13.05 -13.49 6.23
CA PHE A 146 -14.24 -13.38 5.37
C PHE A 146 -14.01 -12.45 4.18
N GLU A 147 -13.41 -11.28 4.40
CA GLU A 147 -13.11 -10.31 3.35
C GLU A 147 -12.24 -10.93 2.23
N TYR A 148 -11.15 -11.61 2.60
CA TYR A 148 -10.27 -12.28 1.65
C TYR A 148 -11.00 -13.41 0.94
N ALA A 149 -11.80 -14.21 1.66
CA ALA A 149 -12.57 -15.28 1.07
C ALA A 149 -13.51 -14.76 -0.03
N VAL A 150 -14.35 -13.77 0.28
CA VAL A 150 -15.28 -13.17 -0.68
C VAL A 150 -14.55 -12.52 -1.86
N ALA A 151 -13.44 -11.82 -1.60
CA ALA A 151 -12.62 -11.22 -2.65
C ALA A 151 -12.03 -12.28 -3.61
N HIS A 152 -11.60 -13.43 -3.09
CA HIS A 152 -11.10 -14.54 -3.91
C HIS A 152 -12.22 -15.27 -4.67
N TRP A 153 -13.33 -15.56 -4.01
CA TRP A 153 -14.46 -16.30 -4.59
C TRP A 153 -15.13 -15.52 -5.72
N LEU A 154 -15.27 -14.20 -5.57
CA LEU A 154 -16.01 -13.35 -6.50
C LEU A 154 -15.08 -12.51 -7.36
N GLN A 155 -14.39 -11.54 -6.75
CA GLN A 155 -13.68 -10.51 -7.51
C GLN A 155 -12.48 -11.06 -8.28
N LYS A 156 -11.52 -11.70 -7.60
CA LYS A 156 -10.31 -12.25 -8.24
C LYS A 156 -10.65 -13.32 -9.28
N SER A 157 -11.63 -14.15 -8.98
CA SER A 157 -12.12 -15.16 -9.93
C SER A 157 -12.75 -14.52 -11.17
N THR A 158 -13.58 -13.48 -11.00
CA THR A 158 -14.18 -12.73 -12.11
C THR A 158 -13.11 -12.02 -12.94
N GLU A 159 -12.17 -11.32 -12.30
CA GLU A 159 -11.03 -10.67 -12.96
C GLU A 159 -10.22 -11.66 -13.80
N HIS A 160 -9.91 -12.84 -13.25
CA HIS A 160 -9.16 -13.87 -13.95
C HIS A 160 -9.92 -14.46 -15.16
N VAL A 161 -11.24 -14.67 -15.02
CA VAL A 161 -12.10 -15.20 -16.08
C VAL A 161 -12.31 -14.19 -17.21
N LEU A 162 -12.54 -12.91 -16.86
CA LEU A 162 -12.74 -11.85 -17.86
C LEU A 162 -11.46 -11.43 -18.56
N GLY A 163 -10.29 -11.71 -17.96
CA GLY A 163 -9.01 -11.39 -18.57
C GLY A 163 -7.84 -11.61 -17.62
N CYS A 164 -7.57 -10.60 -16.81
CA CYS A 164 -6.39 -10.52 -15.94
C CYS A 164 -6.77 -10.07 -14.54
N VAL A 165 -5.98 -10.51 -13.56
CA VAL A 165 -6.03 -9.95 -12.20
C VAL A 165 -5.22 -8.66 -12.13
N LEU A 166 -5.75 -7.64 -11.46
CA LEU A 166 -5.11 -6.31 -11.39
C LEU A 166 -3.93 -6.20 -10.42
N CYS A 167 -3.67 -7.25 -9.64
CA CYS A 167 -2.64 -7.23 -8.63
C CYS A 167 -2.19 -8.65 -8.29
N SER A 168 -0.90 -8.91 -8.48
CA SER A 168 -0.18 -10.03 -7.92
C SER A 168 0.41 -9.57 -6.59
N PRO A 169 -0.13 -10.00 -5.43
CA PRO A 169 0.32 -9.52 -4.14
C PRO A 169 1.79 -9.89 -3.90
N GLY A 170 2.58 -8.98 -3.33
CA GLY A 170 4.00 -9.18 -3.09
C GLY A 170 4.34 -10.33 -2.13
N CYS A 171 3.35 -10.85 -1.40
CA CYS A 171 3.52 -11.94 -0.45
C CYS A 171 3.72 -13.31 -1.10
N PHE A 172 3.12 -13.59 -2.26
CA PHE A 172 3.26 -14.88 -2.95
C PHE A 172 2.90 -14.79 -4.43
N SER A 173 3.86 -14.33 -5.24
CA SER A 173 3.68 -14.13 -6.68
C SER A 173 4.94 -14.45 -7.48
N LEU A 174 4.76 -15.02 -8.66
CA LEU A 174 5.82 -15.40 -9.59
C LEU A 174 5.79 -14.47 -10.82
N PHE A 175 6.95 -13.95 -11.23
CA PHE A 175 7.11 -13.04 -12.38
C PHE A 175 8.05 -13.63 -13.42
N ARG A 176 7.77 -13.41 -14.70
CA ARG A 176 8.63 -13.88 -15.80
C ARG A 176 9.74 -12.88 -16.05
N GLY A 177 10.97 -13.36 -16.17
CA GLY A 177 12.15 -12.53 -16.44
C GLY A 177 11.98 -11.68 -17.71
N SER A 178 11.58 -12.32 -18.82
CA SER A 178 11.34 -11.61 -20.09
C SER A 178 10.25 -10.54 -19.94
N ALA A 179 9.12 -10.83 -19.28
CA ALA A 179 8.06 -9.85 -19.11
C ALA A 179 8.49 -8.64 -18.25
N LEU A 180 9.35 -8.85 -17.25
CA LEU A 180 9.92 -7.75 -16.47
C LEU A 180 10.87 -6.90 -17.32
N MET A 181 11.71 -7.54 -18.15
CA MET A 181 12.71 -6.88 -19.00
C MET A 181 12.12 -6.04 -20.14
N ASP A 182 10.81 -6.13 -20.38
CA ASP A 182 10.13 -5.37 -21.43
C ASP A 182 10.29 -3.85 -21.23
N ASP A 183 10.39 -3.12 -22.34
CA ASP A 183 10.84 -1.73 -22.39
C ASP A 183 10.08 -0.79 -21.47
N ASN A 184 8.76 -0.94 -21.40
CA ASN A 184 7.93 -0.07 -20.57
C ASN A 184 7.67 -0.62 -19.18
N VAL A 185 8.16 -1.82 -18.84
CA VAL A 185 7.97 -2.41 -17.50
C VAL A 185 9.08 -1.92 -16.58
N MET A 186 10.31 -2.43 -16.71
CA MET A 186 11.40 -2.02 -15.80
C MET A 186 11.67 -0.52 -15.88
N ARG A 187 11.70 0.08 -17.07
CA ARG A 187 11.97 1.52 -17.21
C ARG A 187 10.96 2.36 -16.44
N LYS A 188 9.65 2.14 -16.64
CA LYS A 188 8.62 2.91 -15.90
C LYS A 188 8.61 2.58 -14.41
N TYR A 189 8.88 1.33 -14.03
CA TYR A 189 8.94 0.92 -12.63
C TYR A 189 10.04 1.67 -11.84
N THR A 190 11.13 2.03 -12.53
CA THR A 190 12.27 2.78 -11.97
C THR A 190 12.11 4.30 -11.95
N ILE A 191 11.00 4.84 -12.47
CA ILE A 191 10.75 6.29 -12.48
C ILE A 191 10.65 6.81 -11.04
N LEU A 192 11.37 7.90 -10.77
CA LEU A 192 11.32 8.55 -9.47
C LEU A 192 9.95 9.22 -9.29
N PRO A 193 9.36 9.12 -8.08
CA PRO A 193 8.07 9.72 -7.84
C PRO A 193 8.26 11.24 -7.68
N THR A 194 7.89 11.98 -8.72
CA THR A 194 7.96 13.45 -8.81
C THR A 194 6.63 14.14 -8.56
N GLU A 195 5.52 13.42 -8.70
CA GLU A 195 4.15 13.94 -8.59
C GLU A 195 3.38 13.23 -7.49
N ALA A 196 2.29 13.85 -7.02
CA ALA A 196 1.47 13.29 -5.95
C ALA A 196 0.90 11.90 -6.33
N SER A 197 0.41 11.74 -7.56
CA SER A 197 -0.07 10.46 -8.12
C SER A 197 1.01 9.38 -8.09
N HIS A 198 2.25 9.74 -8.44
CA HIS A 198 3.39 8.83 -8.44
C HIS A 198 3.67 8.24 -7.05
N HIS A 199 3.51 9.02 -5.98
CA HIS A 199 3.68 8.50 -4.62
C HIS A 199 2.59 7.48 -4.23
N LEU A 200 1.35 7.68 -4.68
CA LEU A 200 0.23 6.77 -4.43
C LEU A 200 0.36 5.46 -5.23
N MET A 201 0.80 5.56 -6.48
CA MET A 201 0.94 4.41 -7.37
C MET A 201 2.23 3.65 -7.09
N TYR A 202 3.38 4.33 -7.12
CA TYR A 202 4.68 3.68 -7.18
C TYR A 202 5.17 3.22 -5.81
N ASP A 203 4.86 3.96 -4.74
CA ASP A 203 5.44 3.69 -3.42
C ASP A 203 4.45 3.08 -2.40
N GLN A 204 3.14 3.30 -2.57
CA GLN A 204 2.11 2.74 -1.68
C GLN A 204 1.51 1.42 -2.18
N GLY A 205 1.61 1.13 -3.48
CA GLY A 205 1.19 -0.15 -4.07
C GLY A 205 2.03 -0.51 -5.28
N GLU A 206 3.33 -0.64 -5.06
CA GLU A 206 4.33 -1.04 -6.05
C GLU A 206 3.97 -2.37 -6.74
N ASP A 207 3.35 -3.31 -6.03
CA ASP A 207 2.91 -4.60 -6.59
C ASP A 207 1.79 -4.40 -7.63
N ARG A 208 0.84 -3.47 -7.35
CA ARG A 208 -0.22 -3.09 -8.30
C ARG A 208 0.36 -2.36 -9.49
N TRP A 209 1.26 -1.41 -9.24
CA TRP A 209 1.91 -0.66 -10.31
C TRP A 209 2.65 -1.57 -11.28
N LEU A 210 3.43 -2.52 -10.77
CA LEU A 210 4.12 -3.50 -11.61
C LEU A 210 3.14 -4.34 -12.45
N CYS A 211 2.01 -4.75 -11.87
CA CYS A 211 0.97 -5.45 -12.61
C CYS A 211 0.32 -4.56 -13.68
N THR A 212 -0.02 -3.31 -13.38
CA THR A 212 -0.57 -2.35 -14.35
C THR A 212 0.36 -2.21 -15.56
N LEU A 213 1.68 -2.11 -15.33
CA LEU A 213 2.67 -2.05 -16.40
C LEU A 213 2.69 -3.31 -17.27
N LEU A 214 2.62 -4.49 -16.66
CA LEU A 214 2.54 -5.76 -17.39
C LEU A 214 1.27 -5.82 -18.25
N LEU A 215 0.13 -5.39 -17.71
CA LEU A 215 -1.15 -5.35 -18.43
C LEU A 215 -1.10 -4.40 -19.63
N GLN A 216 -0.55 -3.20 -19.44
CA GLN A 216 -0.36 -2.20 -20.49
C GLN A 216 0.65 -2.64 -21.57
N GLN A 217 1.60 -3.54 -21.24
CA GLN A 217 2.51 -4.17 -22.19
C GLN A 217 1.97 -5.46 -22.84
N GLY A 218 0.68 -5.78 -22.66
CA GLY A 218 0.08 -6.92 -23.34
C GLY A 218 0.26 -8.27 -22.62
N TYR A 219 0.90 -8.30 -21.45
CA TYR A 219 1.04 -9.50 -20.65
C TYR A 219 -0.25 -9.82 -19.88
N ARG A 220 -0.42 -11.11 -19.59
CA ARG A 220 -1.47 -11.61 -18.71
C ARG A 220 -0.95 -11.74 -17.28
N VAL A 221 -1.79 -11.39 -16.32
CA VAL A 221 -1.58 -11.66 -14.89
C VAL A 221 -2.59 -12.72 -14.45
N ASP A 222 -2.10 -13.92 -14.16
CA ASP A 222 -2.91 -15.10 -13.86
C ASP A 222 -3.10 -15.33 -12.36
N TYR A 223 -4.27 -15.84 -12.00
CA TYR A 223 -4.59 -16.25 -10.64
C TYR A 223 -4.75 -17.76 -10.56
N ALA A 224 -3.95 -18.40 -9.71
CA ALA A 224 -4.01 -19.83 -9.45
C ALA A 224 -4.77 -20.11 -8.15
N ALA A 225 -6.08 -20.34 -8.25
CA ALA A 225 -6.94 -20.58 -7.09
C ALA A 225 -6.54 -21.79 -6.22
N ALA A 226 -5.87 -22.80 -6.81
CA ALA A 226 -5.39 -24.00 -6.11
C ALA A 226 -4.00 -23.82 -5.46
N SER A 227 -3.36 -22.66 -5.66
CA SER A 227 -2.01 -22.38 -5.16
C SER A 227 -2.09 -21.57 -3.87
N ASP A 228 -2.19 -22.26 -2.74
CA ASP A 228 -2.41 -21.63 -1.43
C ASP A 228 -1.11 -21.15 -0.75
N ALA A 229 -1.17 -19.96 -0.13
CA ALA A 229 -0.18 -19.42 0.78
C ALA A 229 -0.86 -18.75 1.98
N PHE A 230 -0.19 -18.73 3.13
CA PHE A 230 -0.72 -18.23 4.40
C PHE A 230 0.14 -17.07 4.90
N THR A 231 -0.49 -15.99 5.38
CA THR A 231 0.23 -14.78 5.85
C THR A 231 -0.42 -14.21 7.10
N TYR A 232 0.39 -13.64 8.00
CA TYR A 232 -0.11 -13.01 9.21
C TYR A 232 -0.83 -11.70 8.89
N ALA A 233 -2.13 -11.68 9.16
CA ALA A 233 -2.95 -10.50 8.99
C ALA A 233 -2.82 -9.56 10.21
N PRO A 234 -3.00 -8.24 10.04
CA PRO A 234 -3.11 -7.30 11.15
C PRO A 234 -4.12 -7.76 12.21
N GLU A 235 -3.66 -7.94 13.44
CA GLU A 235 -4.54 -8.33 14.56
C GLU A 235 -5.15 -7.11 15.26
N GLY A 236 -4.47 -5.97 15.20
CA GLY A 236 -4.90 -4.71 15.82
C GLY A 236 -5.62 -3.76 14.87
N PHE A 237 -6.55 -2.96 15.42
CA PHE A 237 -7.29 -1.94 14.66
C PHE A 237 -6.36 -0.92 13.98
N ASN A 238 -5.37 -0.40 14.70
CA ASN A 238 -4.46 0.61 14.18
C ASN A 238 -3.57 0.05 13.05
N GLU A 239 -3.10 -1.18 13.20
CA GLU A 239 -2.28 -1.85 12.19
C GLU A 239 -3.11 -2.06 10.90
N TYR A 240 -4.34 -2.54 11.05
CA TYR A 240 -5.28 -2.71 9.94
C TYR A 240 -5.57 -1.38 9.22
N PHE A 241 -5.95 -0.33 9.96
CA PHE A 241 -6.23 0.99 9.36
C PHE A 241 -5.02 1.59 8.65
N ASN A 242 -3.82 1.48 9.23
CA ASN A 242 -2.60 1.97 8.59
C ASN A 242 -2.22 1.17 7.34
N GLN A 243 -2.49 -0.14 7.30
CA GLN A 243 -2.31 -0.94 6.09
C GLN A 243 -3.27 -0.48 4.99
N ARG A 244 -4.56 -0.34 5.32
CA ARG A 244 -5.59 0.03 4.36
C ARG A 244 -5.51 1.47 3.86
N ARG A 245 -4.98 2.38 4.69
CA ARG A 245 -4.61 3.74 4.27
C ARG A 245 -3.72 3.76 3.04
N ARG A 246 -2.85 2.75 2.85
CA ARG A 246 -1.98 2.64 1.67
C ARG A 246 -2.68 1.92 0.51
N TRP A 247 -3.35 0.82 0.81
CA TRP A 247 -3.95 -0.04 -0.21
C TRP A 247 -5.10 0.63 -0.94
N THR A 248 -5.96 1.36 -0.24
CA THR A 248 -7.17 1.96 -0.82
C THR A 248 -6.82 3.03 -1.86
N PRO A 249 -6.00 4.07 -1.55
CA PRO A 249 -5.63 5.07 -2.55
C PRO A 249 -4.85 4.49 -3.73
N SER A 250 -3.94 3.54 -3.48
CA SER A 250 -3.18 2.90 -4.55
C SER A 250 -4.07 2.09 -5.49
N THR A 251 -5.09 1.42 -4.94
CA THR A 251 -6.10 0.70 -5.75
C THR A 251 -6.87 1.66 -6.65
N ILE A 252 -7.34 2.78 -6.09
CA ILE A 252 -8.07 3.80 -6.84
C ILE A 252 -7.18 4.38 -7.95
N ALA A 253 -5.94 4.77 -7.62
CA ALA A 253 -5.03 5.38 -8.59
C ALA A 253 -4.67 4.44 -9.75
N ASN A 254 -4.36 3.16 -9.47
CA ASN A 254 -4.03 2.19 -10.52
C ASN A 254 -5.22 1.83 -11.41
N ILE A 255 -6.43 1.72 -10.85
CA ILE A 255 -7.63 1.48 -11.68
C ILE A 255 -7.91 2.71 -12.56
N LEU A 256 -7.77 3.93 -12.03
CA LEU A 256 -7.94 5.14 -12.83
C LEU A 256 -6.93 5.21 -13.99
N ASP A 257 -5.66 4.89 -13.74
CA ASP A 257 -4.63 4.82 -14.78
C ASP A 257 -4.98 3.81 -15.88
N LEU A 258 -5.41 2.60 -15.48
CA LEU A 258 -5.88 1.58 -16.43
C LEU A 258 -7.10 2.04 -17.24
N LEU A 259 -8.06 2.73 -16.61
CA LEU A 259 -9.25 3.22 -17.30
C LEU A 259 -8.92 4.36 -18.27
N GLN A 260 -8.00 5.25 -17.90
CA GLN A 260 -7.51 6.32 -18.76
C GLN A 260 -6.78 5.77 -19.99
N ASP A 261 -5.95 4.74 -19.81
CA ASP A 261 -5.22 4.07 -20.88
C ASP A 261 -5.99 2.88 -21.51
N GLY A 262 -7.29 2.75 -21.22
CA GLY A 262 -8.08 1.57 -21.57
C GLY A 262 -8.11 1.28 -23.07
N ARG A 263 -8.11 2.32 -23.92
CA ARG A 263 -8.07 2.17 -25.38
C ARG A 263 -6.78 1.49 -25.85
N ASN A 264 -5.64 1.96 -25.37
CA ASN A 264 -4.34 1.43 -25.74
C ASN A 264 -4.15 0.04 -25.13
N THR A 265 -4.57 -0.13 -23.88
CA THR A 265 -4.48 -1.42 -23.19
C THR A 265 -5.30 -2.50 -23.91
N VAL A 266 -6.52 -2.21 -24.37
CA VAL A 266 -7.33 -3.16 -25.17
C VAL A 266 -6.67 -3.45 -26.53
N ALA A 267 -6.07 -2.44 -27.17
CA ALA A 267 -5.38 -2.63 -28.44
C ALA A 267 -4.11 -3.49 -28.32
N SER A 268 -3.38 -3.33 -27.22
CA SER A 268 -2.10 -4.02 -26.97
C SER A 268 -2.26 -5.37 -26.27
N ASN A 269 -3.33 -5.57 -25.49
CA ASN A 269 -3.53 -6.77 -24.68
C ASN A 269 -4.80 -7.55 -25.08
N ASN A 270 -4.60 -8.65 -25.81
CA ASN A 270 -5.70 -9.54 -26.23
C ASN A 270 -6.47 -10.19 -25.07
N ASN A 271 -5.95 -10.15 -23.84
CA ASN A 271 -6.67 -10.65 -22.65
C ASN A 271 -7.56 -9.58 -22.01
N ILE A 272 -7.45 -8.31 -22.41
CA ILE A 272 -8.23 -7.20 -21.87
C ILE A 272 -9.23 -6.75 -22.93
N SER A 273 -10.50 -7.05 -22.68
CA SER A 273 -11.61 -6.65 -23.55
C SER A 273 -12.24 -5.33 -23.10
N TRP A 274 -13.04 -4.70 -23.96
CA TRP A 274 -13.90 -3.58 -23.55
C TRP A 274 -14.87 -3.96 -22.43
N LEU A 275 -15.34 -5.21 -22.39
CA LEU A 275 -16.15 -5.71 -21.27
C LEU A 275 -15.37 -5.67 -19.95
N TYR A 276 -14.09 -6.03 -19.97
CA TYR A 276 -13.20 -5.93 -18.81
C TYR A 276 -13.04 -4.47 -18.36
N ILE A 277 -12.82 -3.53 -19.30
CA ILE A 277 -12.73 -2.10 -19.00
C ILE A 277 -14.03 -1.58 -18.38
N VAL A 278 -15.20 -1.96 -18.92
CA VAL A 278 -16.51 -1.59 -18.36
C VAL A 278 -16.69 -2.18 -16.95
N TYR A 279 -16.27 -3.42 -16.72
CA TYR A 279 -16.29 -4.04 -15.40
C TYR A 279 -15.43 -3.26 -14.39
N GLN A 280 -14.21 -2.88 -14.76
CA GLN A 280 -13.33 -2.07 -13.89
C GLN A 280 -13.90 -0.67 -13.64
N ALA A 281 -14.54 -0.06 -14.64
CA ALA A 281 -15.23 1.21 -14.48
C ALA A 281 -16.41 1.09 -13.50
N ALA A 282 -17.18 0.00 -13.58
CA ALA A 282 -18.28 -0.28 -12.65
C ALA A 282 -17.76 -0.47 -11.21
N LEU A 283 -16.65 -1.19 -11.01
CA LEU A 283 -16.01 -1.33 -9.70
C LEU A 283 -15.52 0.02 -9.14
N MET A 284 -14.95 0.88 -10.00
CA MET A 284 -14.54 2.23 -9.61
C MET A 284 -15.75 3.08 -9.17
N VAL A 285 -16.82 3.09 -9.97
CA VAL A 285 -18.06 3.79 -9.61
C VAL A 285 -18.63 3.25 -8.29
N SER A 286 -18.66 1.92 -8.12
CA SER A 286 -19.11 1.29 -6.88
C SER A 286 -18.29 1.73 -5.66
N THR A 287 -16.98 1.89 -5.82
CA THR A 287 -16.09 2.36 -4.74
C THR A 287 -16.40 3.81 -4.35
N ILE A 288 -16.69 4.67 -5.33
CA ILE A 288 -17.02 6.08 -5.11
C ILE A 288 -18.39 6.25 -4.43
N ILE A 289 -19.40 5.47 -4.84
CA ILE A 289 -20.77 5.59 -4.28
C ILE A 289 -20.91 4.86 -2.94
N GLY A 290 -20.03 3.93 -2.60
CA GLY A 290 -20.09 3.09 -1.40
C GLY A 290 -20.38 3.86 -0.09
N PRO A 291 -19.64 4.94 0.24
CA PRO A 291 -19.93 5.76 1.42
C PRO A 291 -21.36 6.32 1.43
N ALA A 292 -21.86 6.79 0.28
CA ALA A 292 -23.22 7.31 0.16
C ALA A 292 -24.27 6.20 0.33
N THR A 293 -24.04 5.01 -0.24
CA THR A 293 -24.92 3.84 -0.06
C THR A 293 -25.05 3.45 1.41
N VAL A 294 -23.95 3.47 2.17
CA VAL A 294 -23.98 3.21 3.61
C VAL A 294 -24.82 4.25 4.36
N LEU A 295 -24.64 5.54 4.06
CA LEU A 295 -25.40 6.62 4.69
C LEU A 295 -26.90 6.51 4.38
N MET A 296 -27.27 6.20 3.13
CA MET A 296 -28.66 5.94 2.74
C MET A 296 -29.27 4.75 3.48
N MET A 297 -28.49 3.68 3.65
CA MET A 297 -28.91 2.51 4.40
C MET A 297 -29.18 2.83 5.88
N ILE A 298 -28.30 3.62 6.51
CA ILE A 298 -28.48 4.08 7.89
C ILE A 298 -29.72 4.99 7.99
N ALA A 299 -29.88 5.96 7.08
CA ALA A 299 -31.03 6.86 7.08
C ALA A 299 -32.36 6.12 6.93
N GLY A 300 -32.42 5.11 6.04
CA GLY A 300 -33.60 4.26 5.88
C GLY A 300 -33.94 3.45 7.13
N ALA A 301 -32.92 3.01 7.88
CA ALA A 301 -33.12 2.33 9.15
C ALA A 301 -33.65 3.28 10.24
N LEU A 302 -33.14 4.51 10.31
CA LEU A 302 -33.63 5.51 11.26
C LEU A 302 -35.10 5.88 11.01
N LEU A 303 -35.48 6.02 9.74
CA LEU A 303 -36.87 6.23 9.33
C LEU A 303 -37.78 5.09 9.78
N THR A 304 -37.37 3.84 9.57
CA THR A 304 -38.22 2.66 9.79
C THR A 304 -38.30 2.23 11.25
N VAL A 305 -37.20 2.37 12.01
CA VAL A 305 -37.13 1.92 13.41
C VAL A 305 -37.54 3.02 14.39
N PHE A 306 -37.13 4.27 14.13
CA PHE A 306 -37.35 5.39 15.04
C PHE A 306 -38.40 6.38 14.54
N SER A 307 -38.99 6.16 13.36
CA SER A 307 -40.01 7.05 12.76
C SER A 307 -39.53 8.49 12.60
N ILE A 308 -38.22 8.69 12.42
CA ILE A 308 -37.61 9.99 12.15
C ILE A 308 -37.82 10.31 10.67
N ASP A 309 -38.19 11.55 10.34
CA ASP A 309 -38.37 11.92 8.94
C ASP A 309 -37.10 11.66 8.11
N LEU A 310 -37.28 11.41 6.81
CA LEU A 310 -36.20 10.95 5.94
C LEU A 310 -35.05 11.97 5.85
N VAL A 311 -35.38 13.26 5.75
CA VAL A 311 -34.38 14.33 5.60
C VAL A 311 -33.55 14.47 6.88
N THR A 312 -34.21 14.49 8.04
CA THR A 312 -33.53 14.50 9.34
C THR A 312 -32.70 13.24 9.54
N SER A 313 -33.20 12.05 9.15
CA SER A 313 -32.44 10.80 9.21
C SER A 313 -31.16 10.86 8.40
N TYR A 314 -31.21 11.44 7.19
CA TYR A 314 -30.03 11.69 6.37
C TYR A 314 -29.05 12.64 7.04
N ILE A 315 -29.51 13.79 7.53
CA ILE A 315 -28.68 14.78 8.20
C ILE A 315 -27.99 14.15 9.43
N VAL A 316 -28.74 13.42 10.26
CA VAL A 316 -28.22 12.72 11.43
C VAL A 316 -27.16 11.69 11.05
N SER A 317 -27.37 10.92 9.99
CA SER A 317 -26.38 9.94 9.52
C SER A 317 -25.07 10.58 9.01
N LEU A 318 -25.13 11.80 8.49
CA LEU A 318 -23.97 12.54 7.97
C LEU A 318 -23.10 13.14 9.07
N ILE A 319 -23.69 13.53 10.21
CA ILE A 319 -22.98 14.25 11.28
C ILE A 319 -21.70 13.51 11.72
N PRO A 320 -21.72 12.21 12.07
CA PRO A 320 -20.50 11.52 12.51
C PRO A 320 -19.44 11.42 11.41
N ALA A 321 -19.85 11.29 10.15
CA ALA A 321 -18.95 11.24 9.00
C ALA A 321 -18.23 12.58 8.77
N ILE A 322 -18.99 13.68 8.80
CA ILE A 322 -18.45 15.05 8.64
C ILE A 322 -17.53 15.40 9.81
N LEU A 323 -17.94 15.07 11.04
CA LEU A 323 -17.10 15.29 12.21
C LEU A 323 -15.79 14.50 12.12
N PHE A 324 -15.84 13.24 11.70
CA PHE A 324 -14.65 12.43 11.51
C PHE A 324 -13.75 12.97 10.40
N PHE A 325 -14.33 13.42 9.29
CA PHE A 325 -13.62 14.10 8.21
C PHE A 325 -12.87 15.33 8.71
N ILE A 326 -13.54 16.21 9.48
CA ILE A 326 -12.90 17.39 10.10
C ILE A 326 -11.76 16.97 11.03
N ILE A 327 -11.98 15.95 11.86
CA ILE A 327 -10.95 15.41 12.78
C ILE A 327 -9.71 14.94 12.01
N CYS A 328 -9.89 14.30 10.85
CA CYS A 328 -8.78 13.87 10.01
C CYS A 328 -7.94 15.01 9.42
N PHE A 329 -8.47 16.22 9.31
CA PHE A 329 -7.71 17.40 8.86
C PHE A 329 -7.07 18.18 10.01
N VAL A 330 -7.64 18.11 11.22
CA VAL A 330 -7.22 18.95 12.35
C VAL A 330 -6.23 18.23 13.28
N PHE A 331 -6.39 16.92 13.49
CA PHE A 331 -5.64 16.17 14.49
C PHE A 331 -4.63 15.18 13.89
N ASP A 332 -3.63 14.79 14.68
CA ASP A 332 -2.63 13.79 14.27
C ASP A 332 -3.22 12.38 14.13
N SER A 333 -2.56 11.54 13.36
CA SER A 333 -3.01 10.16 13.06
C SER A 333 -3.34 9.32 14.30
N LYS A 334 -2.69 9.56 15.46
CA LYS A 334 -3.01 8.86 16.71
C LYS A 334 -4.44 9.14 17.18
N ILE A 335 -4.86 10.41 17.19
CA ILE A 335 -6.21 10.81 17.62
C ILE A 335 -7.23 10.35 16.59
N GLN A 336 -6.90 10.48 15.30
CA GLN A 336 -7.76 10.00 14.23
C GLN A 336 -8.07 8.50 14.36
N LEU A 337 -7.06 7.68 14.66
CA LEU A 337 -7.24 6.24 14.86
C LEU A 337 -8.09 5.91 16.09
N ILE A 338 -7.91 6.63 17.21
CA ILE A 338 -8.76 6.47 18.41
C ILE A 338 -10.22 6.80 18.09
N VAL A 339 -10.47 7.92 17.42
CA VAL A 339 -11.82 8.33 17.04
C VAL A 339 -12.41 7.34 16.02
N ALA A 340 -11.63 6.88 15.06
CA ALA A 340 -12.06 5.85 14.10
C ALA A 340 -12.46 4.55 14.80
N GLN A 341 -11.74 4.15 15.85
CA GLN A 341 -12.04 2.96 16.64
C GLN A 341 -13.36 3.13 17.42
N ILE A 342 -13.56 4.27 18.09
CA ILE A 342 -14.81 4.60 18.79
C ILE A 342 -15.97 4.58 17.82
N LEU A 343 -15.83 5.32 16.72
CA LEU A 343 -16.87 5.46 15.70
C LEU A 343 -17.21 4.12 15.05
N SER A 344 -16.21 3.25 14.87
CA SER A 344 -16.43 1.88 14.40
C SER A 344 -17.25 1.05 15.38
N GLY A 345 -17.01 1.18 16.68
CA GLY A 345 -17.84 0.55 17.71
C GLY A 345 -19.29 1.04 17.67
N VAL A 346 -19.50 2.35 17.52
CA VAL A 346 -20.85 2.95 17.39
C VAL A 346 -21.56 2.42 16.13
N TYR A 347 -20.85 2.36 14.99
CA TYR A 347 -21.43 1.90 13.74
C TYR A 347 -21.84 0.43 13.74
N VAL A 348 -21.20 -0.43 14.55
CA VAL A 348 -21.66 -1.81 14.74
C VAL A 348 -23.09 -1.85 15.30
N PHE A 349 -23.40 -1.00 16.29
CA PHE A 349 -24.76 -0.91 16.83
C PHE A 349 -25.74 -0.30 15.83
N ILE A 350 -25.32 0.71 15.08
CA ILE A 350 -26.14 1.28 14.00
C ILE A 350 -26.45 0.22 12.94
N MET A 351 -25.49 -0.62 12.58
CA MET A 351 -25.73 -1.72 11.64
C MET A 351 -26.72 -2.76 12.18
N MET A 352 -26.75 -3.01 13.49
CA MET A 352 -27.81 -3.83 14.08
C MET A 352 -29.18 -3.22 13.87
N VAL A 353 -29.32 -1.90 14.08
CA VAL A 353 -30.56 -1.17 13.79
C VAL A 353 -30.92 -1.27 12.31
N VAL A 354 -29.95 -1.21 11.40
CA VAL A 354 -30.17 -1.41 9.97
C VAL A 354 -30.74 -2.79 9.66
N PHE A 355 -30.19 -3.85 10.25
CA PHE A 355 -30.72 -5.21 10.07
C PHE A 355 -32.16 -5.33 10.59
N VAL A 356 -32.45 -4.77 11.78
CA VAL A 356 -33.80 -4.75 12.34
C VAL A 356 -34.75 -3.94 11.46
N GLY A 357 -34.34 -2.76 10.99
CA GLY A 357 -35.12 -1.92 10.09
C GLY A 357 -35.43 -2.60 8.76
N ALA A 358 -34.47 -3.36 8.21
CA ALA A 358 -34.70 -4.18 7.02
C ALA A 358 -35.73 -5.28 7.26
N ILE A 359 -35.67 -5.97 8.41
CA ILE A 359 -36.67 -7.00 8.78
C ILE A 359 -38.06 -6.37 8.96
N ILE A 360 -38.15 -5.26 9.68
CA ILE A 360 -39.42 -4.54 9.86
C ILE A 360 -39.99 -4.15 8.50
N THR A 361 -39.17 -3.54 7.63
CA THR A 361 -39.57 -3.15 6.27
C THR A 361 -40.09 -4.34 5.46
N ALA A 362 -39.44 -5.50 5.56
CA ALA A 362 -39.85 -6.70 4.84
C ALA A 362 -41.24 -7.20 5.29
N VAL A 363 -41.54 -7.07 6.58
CA VAL A 363 -42.78 -7.57 7.19
C VAL A 363 -43.93 -6.56 7.08
N THR A 364 -43.66 -5.27 7.29
CA THR A 364 -44.71 -4.23 7.40
C THR A 364 -45.04 -3.56 6.06
N LEU A 365 -44.04 -3.36 5.20
CA LEU A 365 -44.20 -2.68 3.91
C LEU A 365 -44.29 -3.71 2.79
N THR A 366 -43.18 -4.35 2.45
CA THR A 366 -43.12 -5.38 1.41
C THR A 366 -41.75 -6.06 1.41
N PRO A 367 -41.68 -7.39 1.23
CA PRO A 367 -40.41 -8.09 1.05
C PRO A 367 -39.68 -7.65 -0.24
N TYR A 368 -40.40 -7.02 -1.18
CA TYR A 368 -39.85 -6.49 -2.43
C TYR A 368 -39.30 -5.06 -2.29
N HIS A 369 -39.21 -4.53 -1.07
CA HIS A 369 -38.63 -3.20 -0.86
C HIS A 369 -37.16 -3.20 -1.30
N PRO A 370 -36.66 -2.17 -2.02
CA PRO A 370 -35.30 -2.17 -2.57
C PRO A 370 -34.19 -2.46 -1.56
N SER A 371 -34.29 -1.94 -0.33
CA SER A 371 -33.31 -2.21 0.73
C SER A 371 -33.30 -3.67 1.20
N VAL A 372 -34.48 -4.31 1.25
CA VAL A 372 -34.64 -5.71 1.65
C VAL A 372 -34.10 -6.62 0.54
N ILE A 373 -34.44 -6.35 -0.72
CA ILE A 373 -33.91 -7.08 -1.88
C ILE A 373 -32.38 -6.95 -1.92
N PHE A 374 -31.85 -5.74 -1.72
CA PHE A 374 -30.41 -5.51 -1.72
C PHE A 374 -29.69 -6.32 -0.64
N LEU A 375 -30.15 -6.24 0.62
CA LEU A 375 -29.49 -6.91 1.73
C LEU A 375 -29.64 -8.44 1.68
N SER A 376 -30.84 -8.93 1.38
CA SER A 376 -31.09 -10.38 1.21
C SER A 376 -30.35 -10.94 0.00
N GLY A 377 -30.32 -10.20 -1.12
CA GLY A 377 -29.57 -10.57 -2.31
C GLY A 377 -28.06 -10.63 -2.05
N LEU A 378 -27.50 -9.68 -1.30
CA LEU A 378 -26.09 -9.69 -0.92
C LEU A 378 -25.73 -10.90 -0.05
N VAL A 379 -26.55 -11.20 0.97
CA VAL A 379 -26.38 -12.41 1.80
C VAL A 379 -26.50 -13.67 0.93
N PHE A 380 -27.48 -13.73 0.04
CA PHE A 380 -27.71 -14.86 -0.85
C PHE A 380 -26.53 -15.12 -1.80
N ILE A 381 -25.96 -14.06 -2.40
CA ILE A 381 -24.76 -14.17 -3.25
C ILE A 381 -23.59 -14.75 -2.45
N PHE A 382 -23.37 -14.32 -1.20
CA PHE A 382 -22.30 -14.85 -0.37
C PHE A 382 -22.53 -16.30 0.06
N LEU A 383 -23.79 -16.69 0.34
CA LEU A 383 -24.15 -18.08 0.62
C LEU A 383 -23.91 -18.99 -0.59
N ILE A 384 -24.29 -18.56 -1.79
CA ILE A 384 -24.01 -19.30 -3.03
C ILE A 384 -22.50 -19.39 -3.26
N ALA A 385 -21.78 -18.28 -3.14
CA ALA A 385 -20.33 -18.25 -3.32
C ALA A 385 -19.64 -19.23 -2.36
N ALA A 386 -20.03 -19.25 -1.09
CA ALA A 386 -19.50 -20.19 -0.11
C ALA A 386 -19.88 -21.65 -0.42
N ALA A 387 -21.09 -21.92 -0.93
CA ALA A 387 -21.51 -23.26 -1.33
C ALA A 387 -20.63 -23.84 -2.47
N PHE A 388 -20.14 -22.99 -3.38
CA PHE A 388 -19.16 -23.38 -4.40
C PHE A 388 -17.72 -23.55 -3.86
N HIS A 389 -17.47 -23.20 -2.59
CA HIS A 389 -16.16 -23.26 -1.93
C HIS A 389 -16.22 -24.04 -0.61
N PRO A 390 -16.54 -25.35 -0.63
CA PRO A 390 -16.83 -26.13 0.58
C PRO A 390 -15.68 -26.18 1.59
N ARG A 391 -14.42 -26.10 1.14
CA ARG A 391 -13.23 -26.03 2.02
C ARG A 391 -13.19 -24.78 2.89
N GLU A 392 -13.81 -23.70 2.42
CA GLU A 392 -13.78 -22.37 3.05
C GLU A 392 -15.17 -21.96 3.55
N PHE A 393 -16.15 -22.88 3.53
CA PHE A 393 -17.52 -22.61 3.95
C PHE A 393 -17.60 -22.06 5.38
N HIS A 394 -16.69 -22.50 6.26
CA HIS A 394 -16.58 -22.03 7.63
C HIS A 394 -16.32 -20.52 7.75
N ASN A 395 -15.78 -19.86 6.71
CA ASN A 395 -15.57 -18.42 6.71
C ASN A 395 -16.89 -17.64 6.81
N LEU A 396 -18.04 -18.22 6.41
CA LEU A 396 -19.37 -17.60 6.58
C LEU A 396 -19.67 -17.19 8.02
N ILE A 397 -19.14 -17.92 9.01
CA ILE A 397 -19.31 -17.59 10.44
C ILE A 397 -18.78 -16.18 10.73
N PHE A 398 -17.67 -15.81 10.10
CA PHE A 398 -17.07 -14.49 10.24
C PHE A 398 -17.79 -13.40 9.40
N GLY A 399 -18.67 -13.80 8.48
CA GLY A 399 -19.47 -12.89 7.66
C GLY A 399 -20.39 -11.98 8.47
N ILE A 400 -20.88 -12.45 9.64
CA ILE A 400 -21.68 -11.62 10.54
C ILE A 400 -20.88 -10.39 10.97
N LEU A 401 -19.63 -10.57 11.39
CA LEU A 401 -18.75 -9.47 11.78
C LEU A 401 -18.48 -8.53 10.59
N TYR A 402 -18.27 -9.07 9.40
CA TYR A 402 -18.07 -8.29 8.18
C TYR A 402 -19.25 -7.35 7.91
N PHE A 403 -20.48 -7.88 7.94
CA PHE A 403 -21.68 -7.11 7.70
C PHE A 403 -21.92 -6.00 8.73
N LEU A 404 -21.68 -6.28 10.01
CA LEU A 404 -21.80 -5.28 11.07
C LEU A 404 -20.78 -4.16 10.96
N TRP A 405 -19.66 -4.43 10.29
CA TRP A 405 -18.56 -3.50 10.14
C TRP A 405 -18.55 -2.75 8.80
N VAL A 406 -19.60 -2.91 7.98
CA VAL A 406 -19.73 -2.25 6.68
C VAL A 406 -19.52 -0.73 6.76
N PRO A 407 -20.11 0.03 7.70
CA PRO A 407 -19.85 1.47 7.75
C PRO A 407 -18.42 1.80 8.12
N SER A 408 -17.77 1.01 8.97
CA SER A 408 -16.35 1.21 9.26
C SER A 408 -15.48 0.99 8.04
N GLY A 409 -15.73 -0.07 7.25
CA GLY A 409 -14.96 -0.37 6.05
C GLY A 409 -15.20 0.62 4.90
N PHE A 410 -16.45 0.97 4.63
CA PHE A 410 -16.84 1.77 3.46
C PHE A 410 -16.96 3.27 3.73
N LEU A 411 -17.06 3.71 4.99
CA LEU A 411 -17.20 5.13 5.34
C LEU A 411 -16.00 5.62 6.18
N VAL A 412 -15.79 5.06 7.39
CA VAL A 412 -14.75 5.55 8.31
C VAL A 412 -13.35 5.33 7.73
N LEU A 413 -13.04 4.10 7.32
CA LEU A 413 -11.76 3.76 6.73
C LEU A 413 -11.53 4.52 5.43
N MET A 414 -12.59 4.77 4.67
CA MET A 414 -12.50 5.50 3.41
C MET A 414 -12.10 6.96 3.64
N ILE A 415 -12.79 7.65 4.57
CA ILE A 415 -12.42 9.01 5.00
C ILE A 415 -10.98 9.03 5.52
N TYR A 416 -10.63 8.12 6.43
CA TYR A 416 -9.28 8.05 7.00
C TYR A 416 -8.21 7.88 5.92
N SER A 417 -8.44 7.01 4.94
CA SER A 417 -7.46 6.72 3.88
C SER A 417 -7.23 7.92 2.96
N LEU A 418 -8.30 8.64 2.56
CA LEU A 418 -8.19 9.79 1.65
C LEU A 418 -7.72 11.07 2.34
N CYS A 419 -8.04 11.27 3.61
CA CYS A 419 -7.52 12.43 4.34
C CYS A 419 -6.01 12.29 4.67
N ASN A 420 -5.49 11.07 4.71
CA ASN A 420 -4.10 10.79 5.06
C ASN A 420 -3.20 10.37 3.89
N LEU A 421 -3.52 10.82 2.66
CA LEU A 421 -2.72 10.53 1.45
C LEU A 421 -1.26 10.98 1.57
N HIS A 422 -1.01 12.04 2.32
CA HIS A 422 0.31 12.59 2.58
C HIS A 422 1.21 11.66 3.41
N VAL A 423 0.64 10.67 4.11
CA VAL A 423 1.40 9.77 4.98
C VAL A 423 1.88 8.53 4.22
N VAL A 424 3.12 8.60 3.72
CA VAL A 424 3.74 7.54 2.91
C VAL A 424 4.57 6.55 3.75
N SER A 425 4.39 6.53 5.07
CA SER A 425 5.06 5.58 5.96
C SER A 425 4.41 4.20 5.90
N TRP A 426 5.22 3.15 5.94
CA TRP A 426 4.79 1.76 5.79
C TRP A 426 4.00 1.21 6.99
N GLY A 427 4.13 1.84 8.16
CA GLY A 427 3.40 1.44 9.37
C GLY A 427 3.75 0.06 9.93
N THR A 428 4.53 -0.75 9.21
CA THR A 428 5.03 -2.04 9.70
C THR A 428 6.07 -1.79 10.77
N ARG A 429 5.75 -2.29 11.98
CA ARG A 429 6.58 -2.41 13.19
C ARG A 429 7.69 -1.38 13.24
N GLU A 430 7.44 -0.29 13.98
CA GLU A 430 8.44 0.69 14.40
C GLU A 430 9.82 0.03 14.40
N VAL A 431 10.67 0.37 13.42
CA VAL A 431 12.10 0.07 13.57
C VAL A 431 12.42 0.72 14.90
N PRO A 432 12.71 -0.04 15.97
CA PRO A 432 13.02 0.61 17.22
C PRO A 432 14.19 1.50 16.88
N LYS A 433 14.00 2.82 17.01
CA LYS A 433 15.13 3.74 17.09
C LYS A 433 16.08 3.05 18.05
N LYS A 434 17.32 2.82 17.64
CA LYS A 434 18.29 2.07 18.43
C LYS A 434 18.41 2.80 19.77
N LYS A 435 17.64 2.34 20.76
CA LYS A 435 17.49 3.04 22.04
C LYS A 435 18.83 2.96 22.73
N THR A 436 19.29 4.07 23.25
CA THR A 436 20.52 4.15 24.01
C THR A 436 20.38 3.26 25.25
N LYS A 437 21.47 2.71 25.80
CA LYS A 437 21.39 1.83 27.01
C LYS A 437 20.61 2.49 28.17
N ALA A 438 20.65 3.81 28.28
CA ALA A 438 19.89 4.59 29.25
C ALA A 438 18.37 4.56 29.01
N GLU A 439 17.92 4.62 27.76
CA GLU A 439 16.49 4.58 27.38
C GLU A 439 15.90 3.17 27.59
N LEU A 440 16.69 2.11 27.39
CA LEU A 440 16.27 0.73 27.69
C LEU A 440 16.11 0.49 29.20
N ALA A 441 17.01 1.06 30.02
CA ALA A 441 16.93 0.96 31.48
C ALA A 441 15.73 1.76 32.05
N GLN A 442 15.43 2.93 31.49
CA GLN A 442 14.23 3.69 31.84
C GLN A 442 12.94 2.95 31.46
N GLU A 443 12.91 2.29 30.31
CA GLU A 443 11.74 1.56 29.84
C GLU A 443 11.50 0.26 30.65
N GLU A 444 12.56 -0.41 31.12
CA GLU A 444 12.44 -1.52 32.08
C GLU A 444 11.97 -1.06 33.46
N ALA A 445 12.42 0.10 33.93
CA ALA A 445 11.96 0.69 35.18
C ALA A 445 10.48 1.10 35.09
N GLU A 446 10.04 1.71 33.98
CA GLU A 446 8.63 2.03 33.73
C GLU A 446 7.77 0.78 33.57
N LYS A 447 8.27 -0.29 32.94
CA LYS A 447 7.55 -1.56 32.82
C LYS A 447 7.35 -2.22 34.18
N LYS A 448 8.38 -2.22 35.04
CA LYS A 448 8.26 -2.73 36.42
C LYS A 448 7.29 -1.89 37.24
N ALA A 449 7.32 -0.56 37.12
CA ALA A 449 6.36 0.32 37.76
C ALA A 449 4.91 0.10 37.26
N LYS A 450 4.72 -0.12 35.95
CA LYS A 450 3.40 -0.42 35.34
C LYS A 450 2.89 -1.83 35.69
N GLU A 451 3.77 -2.81 35.88
CA GLU A 451 3.40 -4.15 36.36
C GLU A 451 2.99 -4.15 37.83
N GLU A 452 3.64 -3.32 38.66
CA GLU A 452 3.24 -3.09 40.05
C GLU A 452 1.91 -2.33 40.15
N GLN A 453 1.63 -1.39 39.24
CA GLN A 453 0.33 -0.71 39.13
C GLN A 453 -0.78 -1.64 38.62
N LYS A 454 -0.49 -2.51 37.63
CA LYS A 454 -1.46 -3.50 37.09
C LYS A 454 -1.92 -4.54 38.12
N LYS A 455 -1.14 -4.80 39.17
CA LYS A 455 -1.54 -5.69 40.27
C LYS A 455 -2.60 -5.07 41.21
N LYS A 456 -2.85 -3.76 41.16
CA LYS A 456 -3.84 -3.07 42.02
C LYS A 456 -5.19 -2.79 41.36
N ASP A 457 -5.30 -2.73 40.03
CA ASP A 457 -6.54 -2.34 39.31
C ASP A 457 -7.16 -3.46 38.46
N SER A 458 -7.42 -4.62 39.07
CA SER A 458 -7.81 -5.84 38.33
C SER A 458 -9.31 -6.02 38.05
N PHE A 459 -10.22 -5.13 38.48
CA PHE A 459 -11.67 -5.40 38.34
C PHE A 459 -12.34 -4.60 37.21
N TRP A 460 -12.10 -3.30 37.12
CA TRP A 460 -12.78 -2.43 36.15
C TRP A 460 -12.17 -2.48 34.73
N ASN A 461 -10.88 -2.75 34.60
CA ASN A 461 -10.15 -2.79 33.34
C ASN A 461 -10.54 -3.96 32.41
N LYS A 462 -11.23 -4.97 32.94
CA LYS A 462 -11.61 -6.18 32.18
C LYS A 462 -12.97 -6.05 31.49
N PHE A 463 -13.84 -5.15 31.97
CA PHE A 463 -15.23 -5.06 31.50
C PHE A 463 -15.52 -3.88 30.58
N PHE A 464 -14.77 -2.77 30.66
CA PHE A 464 -15.03 -1.60 29.80
C PHE A 464 -13.74 -0.88 29.33
N PRO A 465 -13.06 -1.39 28.29
CA PRO A 465 -11.95 -0.67 27.64
C PRO A 465 -12.37 0.68 27.02
N PHE A 466 -13.67 0.91 26.83
CA PHE A 466 -14.25 2.14 26.31
C PHE A 466 -14.06 3.35 27.24
N PHE A 467 -14.14 3.18 28.57
CA PHE A 467 -14.05 4.29 29.51
C PHE A 467 -12.64 4.87 29.62
N ASN A 468 -11.62 4.01 29.60
CA ASN A 468 -10.22 4.45 29.59
C ASN A 468 -9.88 5.19 28.29
N LEU A 469 -10.43 4.76 27.15
CA LEU A 469 -10.23 5.42 25.86
C LEU A 469 -10.85 6.83 25.81
N VAL A 470 -12.04 7.00 26.40
CA VAL A 470 -12.70 8.31 26.51
C VAL A 470 -11.95 9.24 27.49
N GLN A 471 -11.41 8.68 28.58
CA GLN A 471 -10.54 9.43 29.50
C GLN A 471 -9.22 9.85 28.85
N ASP A 472 -8.55 8.95 28.13
CA ASP A 472 -7.33 9.23 27.36
C ASP A 472 -7.58 10.30 26.28
N LEU A 473 -8.72 10.24 25.60
CA LEU A 473 -9.14 11.25 24.62
C LEU A 473 -9.37 12.60 25.30
N LYS A 474 -10.09 12.62 26.43
CA LYS A 474 -10.35 13.84 27.21
C LYS A 474 -9.04 14.44 27.72
N GLN A 475 -8.11 13.63 28.21
CA GLN A 475 -6.81 14.09 28.69
C GLN A 475 -5.95 14.63 27.55
N THR A 476 -5.85 13.91 26.42
CA THR A 476 -5.08 14.33 25.24
C THR A 476 -5.62 15.63 24.62
N ILE A 477 -6.96 15.78 24.52
CA ILE A 477 -7.59 17.02 24.05
C ILE A 477 -7.33 18.15 25.04
N THR A 478 -7.47 17.89 26.35
CA THR A 478 -7.23 18.89 27.39
C THR A 478 -5.78 19.38 27.34
N GLU A 479 -4.81 18.47 27.22
CA GLU A 479 -3.37 18.78 27.11
C GLU A 479 -3.02 19.55 25.83
N LYS A 480 -3.64 19.23 24.69
CA LYS A 480 -3.46 20.01 23.45
C LYS A 480 -4.05 21.42 23.55
N VAL A 481 -5.24 21.54 24.13
CA VAL A 481 -5.94 22.83 24.29
C VAL A 481 -5.24 23.74 25.32
N THR A 482 -4.64 23.18 26.38
CA THR A 482 -3.82 23.94 27.33
C THR A 482 -2.42 24.23 26.79
N SER A 483 -1.82 23.35 25.98
CA SER A 483 -0.50 23.58 25.37
C SER A 483 -0.50 24.75 24.39
N ASP A 484 -1.59 25.04 23.67
CA ASP A 484 -1.64 26.17 22.73
C ASP A 484 -1.77 27.52 23.45
N LYS A 485 -2.46 27.56 24.60
CA LYS A 485 -2.53 28.76 25.45
C LYS A 485 -1.28 28.98 26.30
N GLY A 486 -0.59 27.90 26.70
CA GLY A 486 0.65 27.98 27.48
C GLY A 486 1.85 28.52 26.69
N LYS A 487 1.94 28.19 25.39
CA LYS A 487 3.06 28.61 24.53
C LYS A 487 3.12 30.11 24.22
N GLU A 488 1.98 30.81 24.24
CA GLU A 488 1.96 32.27 24.10
C GLU A 488 2.36 32.97 25.41
N HIS A 489 1.94 32.44 26.56
CA HIS A 489 2.26 33.02 27.86
C HIS A 489 3.74 32.84 28.22
N ASP A 490 4.34 31.68 27.94
CA ASP A 490 5.76 31.43 28.20
C ASP A 490 6.65 32.29 27.31
N LYS A 491 6.32 32.45 26.02
CA LYS A 491 7.07 33.34 25.11
C LYS A 491 6.99 34.81 25.52
N LEU A 492 5.82 35.29 25.97
CA LEU A 492 5.68 36.67 26.44
C LEU A 492 6.48 36.90 27.73
N THR A 493 6.48 35.91 28.63
CA THR A 493 7.22 35.96 29.90
C THR A 493 8.73 35.90 29.65
N GLU A 494 9.20 35.07 28.72
CA GLU A 494 10.60 34.97 28.32
C GLU A 494 11.11 36.24 27.62
N VAL A 495 10.25 36.89 26.82
CA VAL A 495 10.52 38.20 26.22
C VAL A 495 10.58 39.31 27.27
N LEU A 496 9.67 39.32 28.25
CA LEU A 496 9.68 40.29 29.35
C LEU A 496 10.91 40.12 30.25
N ILE A 497 11.33 38.88 30.54
CA ILE A 497 12.56 38.59 31.27
C ILE A 497 13.79 39.07 30.48
N LYS A 498 13.86 38.77 29.18
CA LYS A 498 14.95 39.27 28.31
C LYS A 498 14.98 40.78 28.18
N MET A 499 13.82 41.46 28.16
CA MET A 499 13.74 42.92 28.15
C MET A 499 14.23 43.51 29.47
N ASN A 500 13.89 42.90 30.61
CA ASN A 500 14.35 43.35 31.92
C ASN A 500 15.87 43.14 32.11
N GLU A 501 16.42 42.00 31.68
CA GLU A 501 17.86 41.74 31.67
C GLU A 501 18.63 42.71 30.75
N ASN A 502 18.04 43.08 29.62
CA ASN A 502 18.65 44.06 28.71
C ASN A 502 18.56 45.49 29.28
N LEU A 503 17.48 45.85 29.98
CA LEU A 503 17.37 47.12 30.70
C LEU A 503 18.40 47.21 31.83
N GLU A 504 18.63 46.14 32.60
CA GLU A 504 19.69 46.09 33.61
C GLU A 504 21.09 46.22 33.00
N LYS A 505 21.34 45.60 31.83
CA LYS A 505 22.60 45.75 31.09
C LYS A 505 22.82 47.17 30.55
N ILE A 506 21.76 47.83 30.08
CA ILE A 506 21.81 49.24 29.64
C ILE A 506 22.05 50.16 30.84
N THR A 507 21.41 49.88 31.98
CA THR A 507 21.59 50.68 33.21
C THR A 507 23.00 50.50 33.80
N LYS A 508 23.60 49.30 33.68
CA LYS A 508 25.01 49.06 34.02
C LYS A 508 25.98 49.72 33.04
N LYS A 509 25.70 49.71 31.73
CA LYS A 509 26.54 50.37 30.71
C LYS A 509 26.48 51.90 30.74
N LYS A 510 25.48 52.50 31.39
CA LYS A 510 25.40 53.96 31.54
C LYS A 510 26.32 54.51 32.64
N ASN A 511 26.87 53.65 33.49
CA ASN A 511 27.83 54.04 34.55
C ASN A 511 29.29 53.96 34.13
N ASP A 512 29.61 53.34 32.99
CA ASP A 512 30.96 53.27 32.44
C ASP A 512 30.97 54.03 31.10
N GLY A 513 31.33 55.31 31.14
CA GLY A 513 31.27 56.20 29.99
C GLY A 513 32.29 55.86 28.90
N VAL A 514 31.81 55.60 27.68
CA VAL A 514 32.55 55.71 26.40
C VAL A 514 31.54 56.03 25.28
N GLU A 515 31.93 56.89 24.34
CA GLU A 515 31.17 57.55 23.27
C GLU A 515 30.53 56.61 22.21
N LEU A 516 29.43 57.08 21.60
CA LEU A 516 28.63 56.43 20.56
C LEU A 516 29.12 56.84 19.15
N GLU A 517 29.30 55.88 18.25
CA GLU A 517 29.30 56.13 16.79
C GLU A 517 27.97 55.67 16.17
N ASP A 518 27.43 56.50 15.27
CA ASP A 518 26.14 56.34 14.61
C ASP A 518 26.17 55.22 13.55
N VAL A 519 25.22 54.27 13.65
CA VAL A 519 24.95 53.27 12.61
C VAL A 519 23.68 53.66 11.84
N VAL A 520 23.86 54.00 10.57
CA VAL A 520 22.80 54.26 9.58
C VAL A 520 22.15 52.94 9.15
N VAL A 521 20.81 52.88 9.15
CA VAL A 521 20.02 51.72 8.71
C VAL A 521 19.37 52.04 7.36
N GLU A 522 19.68 51.26 6.31
CA GLU A 522 18.97 51.30 5.02
C GLU A 522 17.71 50.41 5.04
N GLU A 523 16.57 50.96 4.62
CA GLU A 523 15.29 50.27 4.46
C GLU A 523 15.24 49.42 3.17
N ASN A 524 15.00 48.11 3.30
CA ASN A 524 14.73 47.24 2.15
C ASN A 524 13.22 47.05 1.89
N LYS A 525 12.76 47.51 0.73
CA LYS A 525 11.41 47.29 0.15
C LYS A 525 11.29 45.90 -0.54
N PRO A 526 10.07 45.33 -0.66
CA PRO A 526 9.86 43.95 -1.10
C PRO A 526 9.94 43.76 -2.63
N LYS A 527 10.61 42.70 -3.10
CA LYS A 527 10.71 42.34 -4.53
C LYS A 527 9.54 41.45 -4.99
N LYS A 528 9.00 41.79 -6.16
CA LYS A 528 7.92 41.12 -6.91
C LYS A 528 8.35 39.74 -7.45
N LYS A 529 7.37 38.84 -7.55
CA LYS A 529 7.43 37.53 -8.22
C LYS A 529 7.61 37.67 -9.74
N GLU A 530 8.59 36.97 -10.30
CA GLU A 530 8.66 36.71 -11.75
C GLU A 530 8.37 35.25 -12.08
N LYS A 531 7.54 35.04 -13.10
CA LYS A 531 7.25 33.76 -13.75
C LYS A 531 8.41 33.40 -14.67
N LYS A 532 8.93 32.17 -14.61
CA LYS A 532 9.81 31.61 -15.65
C LYS A 532 9.10 30.48 -16.40
N SER A 533 8.91 30.68 -17.69
CA SER A 533 8.61 29.65 -18.68
C SER A 533 9.89 28.92 -19.08
N VAL A 534 9.80 27.64 -19.39
CA VAL A 534 10.92 26.82 -19.88
C VAL A 534 10.73 26.59 -21.39
N ARG A 535 11.78 26.90 -22.16
CA ARG A 535 11.90 26.57 -23.60
C ARG A 535 12.92 25.43 -23.74
N PHE A 536 12.62 24.48 -24.61
CA PHE A 536 13.50 23.39 -25.03
C PHE A 536 14.63 23.91 -25.95
N SER A 537 15.79 23.24 -25.91
CA SER A 537 16.91 23.45 -26.83
C SER A 537 17.48 22.10 -27.21
N ASP A 538 17.27 21.71 -28.48
CA ASP A 538 18.03 20.69 -29.19
C ASP A 538 19.40 21.26 -29.55
N LYS A 539 20.49 20.51 -29.29
CA LYS A 539 21.63 20.32 -30.20
C LYS A 539 22.74 19.49 -29.55
N ASN A 540 23.16 18.48 -30.32
CA ASN A 540 24.41 17.74 -30.22
C ASN A 540 25.64 18.66 -30.25
N GLU A 541 26.69 18.28 -29.52
CA GLU A 541 28.07 18.37 -30.00
C GLU A 541 28.96 17.37 -29.22
N GLU A 542 29.72 16.59 -29.98
CA GLU A 542 30.74 15.64 -29.52
C GLU A 542 31.88 16.37 -28.80
N LYS A 543 32.45 15.75 -27.76
CA LYS A 543 33.89 15.87 -27.43
C LYS A 543 34.37 14.74 -26.51
N GLU A 544 35.24 13.93 -27.12
CA GLU A 544 36.44 13.22 -26.66
C GLU A 544 36.65 12.85 -25.17
N LEU A 545 37.08 11.59 -25.05
CA LEU A 545 37.72 10.89 -23.94
C LEU A 545 38.83 11.69 -23.25
N GLU A 546 38.81 11.71 -21.92
CA GLU A 546 40.03 11.64 -21.10
C GLU A 546 39.80 10.64 -19.95
N GLU A 547 40.75 9.70 -19.86
CA GLU A 547 40.94 8.75 -18.76
C GLU A 547 41.05 9.50 -17.42
N PHE A 548 40.42 8.97 -16.37
CA PHE A 548 40.72 9.42 -15.01
C PHE A 548 40.94 8.22 -14.09
N ASP A 549 42.15 8.23 -13.53
CA ASP A 549 42.87 7.19 -12.78
C ASP A 549 42.14 6.61 -11.56
N GLU A 550 42.30 5.30 -11.42
CA GLU A 550 42.02 4.50 -10.22
C GLU A 550 43.09 4.73 -9.14
N GLU A 551 43.16 5.90 -8.50
CA GLU A 551 44.03 6.03 -7.31
C GLU A 551 43.65 7.20 -6.39
N THR A 552 42.42 7.23 -5.88
CA THR A 552 42.11 8.02 -4.66
C THR A 552 40.91 7.45 -3.90
N TYR A 553 41.07 6.21 -3.42
CA TYR A 553 40.16 5.58 -2.45
C TYR A 553 40.98 5.01 -1.27
N MET A 554 41.63 5.89 -0.52
CA MET A 554 42.05 5.64 0.86
C MET A 554 41.94 6.97 1.63
N GLU A 555 41.22 6.93 2.76
CA GLU A 555 40.87 8.04 3.67
C GLU A 555 39.64 8.89 3.32
N GLN A 556 38.44 8.35 3.58
CA GLN A 556 37.44 8.93 4.51
C GLN A 556 36.18 8.06 4.66
#